data_AF-A0A2M6YLB8-F1
#
_entry.id   AF-A0A2M6YLB8-F1
#
_cell.length_a   1.000
_cell.length_b   1.000
_cell.length_c   1.000
_cell.angle_alpha   90.00
_cell.angle_beta   90.00
_cell.angle_gamma   90.00
#
_symmetry.space_group_name_H-M   'P 1'
#
loop_
_entity.id
_entity.type
_entity.pdbx_description
1 polymer ?
#
loop_
_entity_poly.entity_id
_entity_poly.type
_entity_poly.pdbx_seq_one_letter_code
_entity_poly.pdbx_strand_id
1 'polypeptide(L)'
;MVVAPLLRLQLETFRSGLLILVAGTVFALYLSRAPRFLTNRAWPCWVPPLLYAGFIFSLSSQSFPGVELPTKADYFHPIEYGFLGFFLGWAWRTGRRGSMGPAWAALVLVSGILFGASDEWHQAFVPGRDPSMLDLCWDALGIVLGMAFYHMIEIRFRSQRPAAAPEQGPHQGMSVNACSHIVQYDAEAAMELPV
;
A
#
# COMPACT_ATOMS: atom_id res chain seq x y z
N MET A 1 15.48 17.07 36.54
CA MET A 1 14.13 17.64 36.27
C MET A 1 13.88 18.04 34.80
N VAL A 2 14.88 18.04 33.91
CA VAL A 2 14.74 18.46 32.49
C VAL A 2 14.26 17.33 31.55
N VAL A 3 14.27 16.07 32.01
CA VAL A 3 13.93 14.89 31.20
C VAL A 3 12.44 14.81 30.84
N ALA A 4 11.54 15.17 31.76
CA ALA A 4 10.09 15.04 31.53
C ALA A 4 9.51 16.02 30.49
N PRO A 5 9.94 17.31 30.44
CA PRO A 5 9.53 18.23 29.38
C PRO A 5 10.05 17.83 27.99
N LEU A 6 11.32 17.40 27.90
CA LEU A 6 11.91 16.95 26.63
C LEU A 6 11.20 15.71 26.09
N LEU A 7 10.96 14.72 26.95
CA LEU A 7 10.24 13.50 26.58
C LEU A 7 8.80 13.79 26.11
N ARG A 8 8.10 14.76 26.74
CA ARG A 8 6.75 15.17 26.31
C ARG A 8 6.75 15.87 24.95
N LEU A 9 7.68 16.80 24.72
CA LEU A 9 7.81 17.49 23.44
C LEU A 9 8.11 16.51 22.30
N GLN A 10 8.93 15.50 22.58
CA GLN A 10 9.18 14.41 21.64
C GLN A 10 7.92 13.59 21.39
N LEU A 11 7.28 13.05 22.43
CA LEU A 11 6.05 12.26 22.28
C LEU A 11 4.97 12.99 21.48
N GLU A 12 4.84 14.30 21.64
CA GLU A 12 3.91 15.12 20.86
C GLU A 12 4.31 15.25 19.39
N THR A 13 5.60 15.46 19.13
CA THR A 13 6.15 15.51 17.75
C THR A 13 5.97 14.16 17.05
N PHE A 14 6.32 13.06 17.72
CA PHE A 14 6.08 11.69 17.26
C PHE A 14 4.59 11.41 17.02
N ARG A 15 3.72 11.84 17.93
CA ARG A 15 2.26 11.65 17.84
C ARG A 15 1.69 12.33 16.60
N SER A 16 2.07 13.58 16.35
CA SER A 16 1.60 14.32 15.17
C SER A 16 2.08 13.70 13.85
N GLY A 17 3.35 13.27 13.78
CA GLY A 17 3.90 12.57 12.62
C GLY A 17 3.18 11.25 12.33
N LEU A 18 2.90 10.46 13.37
CA LEU A 18 2.16 9.20 13.25
C LEU A 18 0.72 9.43 12.76
N LEU A 19 0.03 10.46 13.26
CA LEU A 19 -1.32 10.79 12.82
C LEU A 19 -1.37 11.20 11.34
N ILE A 20 -0.42 12.02 10.88
CA ILE A 20 -0.31 12.41 9.47
C ILE A 20 -0.02 11.19 8.60
N LEU A 21 0.86 10.30 9.04
CA LEU A 21 1.19 9.07 8.35
C LEU A 21 -0.02 8.14 8.20
N VAL A 22 -0.79 7.94 9.28
CA VAL A 22 -1.99 7.09 9.27
C VAL A 22 -3.06 7.69 8.37
N ALA A 23 -3.36 8.99 8.54
CA ALA A 23 -4.36 9.68 7.72
C ALA A 23 -3.98 9.68 6.24
N GLY A 24 -2.73 9.99 5.90
CA GLY A 24 -2.21 9.98 4.54
C GLY A 24 -2.24 8.60 3.91
N THR A 25 -1.87 7.55 4.67
CA THR A 25 -1.94 6.16 4.22
C THR A 25 -3.38 5.72 3.97
N VAL A 26 -4.31 5.99 4.89
CA VAL A 26 -5.74 5.66 4.72
C VAL A 26 -6.32 6.36 3.49
N PHE A 27 -6.04 7.65 3.32
CA PHE A 27 -6.48 8.42 2.17
C PHE A 27 -5.90 7.85 0.85
N ALA A 28 -4.62 7.51 0.82
CA ALA A 28 -3.98 6.91 -0.35
C ALA A 28 -4.52 5.51 -0.68
N LEU A 29 -4.82 4.69 0.33
CA LEU A 29 -5.47 3.40 0.17
C LEU A 29 -6.89 3.54 -0.38
N TYR A 30 -7.64 4.54 0.10
CA TYR A 30 -8.96 4.88 -0.44
C TYR A 30 -8.87 5.25 -1.93
N LEU A 31 -7.96 6.15 -2.31
CA LEU A 31 -7.73 6.52 -3.71
C LEU A 31 -7.26 5.34 -4.57
N SER A 32 -6.44 4.46 -4.01
CA SER A 32 -5.93 3.27 -4.72
C SER A 32 -7.00 2.19 -4.92
N ARG A 33 -8.09 2.24 -4.14
CA ARG A 33 -9.29 1.38 -4.31
C ARG A 33 -10.42 2.06 -5.06
N ALA A 34 -10.36 3.38 -5.25
CA ALA A 34 -11.33 4.10 -6.06
C ALA A 34 -11.38 3.50 -7.48
N PRO A 35 -12.57 3.38 -8.07
CA PRO A 35 -12.74 2.71 -9.35
C PRO A 35 -11.92 3.44 -10.43
N ARG A 36 -11.13 2.66 -11.17
CA ARG A 36 -10.07 3.13 -12.09
C ARG A 36 -10.56 4.03 -13.23
N PHE A 37 -11.87 4.20 -13.41
CA PHE A 37 -12.42 5.17 -14.36
C PHE A 37 -12.13 6.63 -13.95
N LEU A 38 -11.85 6.90 -12.66
CA LEU A 38 -11.49 8.24 -12.19
C LEU A 38 -9.98 8.52 -12.27
N THR A 39 -9.12 7.50 -12.22
CA THR A 39 -7.67 7.68 -12.20
C THR A 39 -6.93 6.54 -12.93
N ASN A 40 -6.48 6.78 -14.16
CA ASN A 40 -5.61 5.87 -14.93
C ASN A 40 -4.12 5.94 -14.48
N ARG A 41 -3.86 6.25 -13.21
CA ARG A 41 -2.54 6.72 -12.76
C ARG A 41 -2.00 5.83 -11.65
N ALA A 42 -0.77 5.35 -11.81
CA ALA A 42 -0.11 4.46 -10.86
C ALA A 42 0.54 5.19 -9.67
N TRP A 43 0.60 6.53 -9.67
CA TRP A 43 1.26 7.29 -8.61
C TRP A 43 0.61 7.19 -7.20
N PRO A 44 -0.71 6.99 -7.02
CA PRO A 44 -1.30 6.95 -5.68
C PRO A 44 -0.78 5.78 -4.84
N CYS A 45 -0.35 4.68 -5.47
CA CYS A 45 0.23 3.55 -4.75
C CYS A 45 1.65 3.82 -4.22
N TRP A 46 2.26 4.92 -4.60
CA TRP A 46 3.57 5.33 -4.08
C TRP A 46 3.46 6.27 -2.88
N VAL A 47 2.27 6.81 -2.59
CA VAL A 47 2.09 7.74 -1.48
C VAL A 47 2.41 7.08 -0.13
N PRO A 48 1.90 5.88 0.23
CA PRO A 48 2.23 5.24 1.50
C PRO A 48 3.73 4.98 1.72
N PRO A 49 4.49 4.33 0.80
CA PRO A 49 5.91 4.12 1.03
C PRO A 49 6.70 5.44 1.08
N LEU A 50 6.34 6.45 0.29
CA LEU A 50 7.03 7.75 0.32
C LEU A 50 6.75 8.53 1.61
N LEU A 51 5.50 8.51 2.11
CA LEU A 51 5.17 9.11 3.40
C LEU A 51 5.90 8.39 4.54
N TYR A 52 5.98 7.06 4.48
CA TYR A 52 6.68 6.27 5.49
C TYR A 52 8.20 6.48 5.44
N ALA A 53 8.78 6.57 4.24
CA ALA A 53 10.18 6.93 4.05
C ALA A 53 10.49 8.33 4.62
N GLY A 54 9.62 9.32 4.39
CA GLY A 54 9.75 10.64 4.99
C GLY A 54 9.64 10.62 6.52
N PHE A 55 8.80 9.74 7.06
CA PHE A 55 8.73 9.50 8.50
C PHE A 55 10.06 8.94 9.05
N ILE A 56 10.62 7.88 8.44
CA ILE A 56 11.94 7.33 8.83
C ILE A 56 13.01 8.42 8.78
N PHE A 57 13.10 9.15 7.67
CA PHE A 57 14.09 10.22 7.49
C PHE A 57 13.98 11.29 8.60
N SER A 58 12.77 11.63 9.02
CA SER A 58 12.53 12.55 10.14
C SER A 58 12.99 11.98 11.49
N LEU A 59 12.96 10.67 11.69
CA LEU A 59 13.51 10.01 12.88
C LEU A 59 15.04 10.02 12.85
N SER A 60 15.62 9.68 11.70
CA SER A 60 17.06 9.63 11.48
C SER A 60 17.74 11.00 11.57
N SER A 61 16.99 12.08 11.31
CA SER A 61 17.45 13.47 11.48
C SER A 61 17.69 13.88 12.95
N GLN A 62 17.27 13.07 13.92
CA GLN A 62 17.37 13.39 15.34
C GLN A 62 18.52 12.60 15.99
N SER A 63 19.34 13.27 16.80
CA SER A 63 20.34 12.61 17.67
C SER A 63 20.00 12.87 19.14
N PHE A 64 20.17 11.85 19.98
CA PHE A 64 19.92 11.92 21.42
C PHE A 64 21.19 11.61 22.22
N PRO A 65 22.18 12.51 22.22
CA PRO A 65 23.39 12.31 23.01
C PRO A 65 23.02 12.26 24.50
N GLY A 66 23.43 11.18 25.19
CA GLY A 66 23.25 11.01 26.63
C GLY A 66 21.92 10.38 27.08
N VAL A 67 21.09 9.87 26.16
CA VAL A 67 19.91 9.06 26.51
C VAL A 67 20.26 7.58 26.43
N GLU A 68 20.40 6.93 27.59
CA GLU A 68 20.51 5.47 27.66
C GLU A 68 19.12 4.86 27.45
N LEU A 69 18.87 4.32 26.26
CA LEU A 69 17.67 3.54 26.01
C LEU A 69 17.79 2.17 26.72
N PRO A 70 16.71 1.65 27.31
CA PRO A 70 16.70 0.32 27.95
C PRO A 70 16.97 -0.82 26.96
N THR A 71 16.87 -0.57 25.66
CA THR A 71 17.18 -1.48 24.56
C THR A 71 18.11 -0.80 23.57
N LYS A 72 19.01 -1.55 22.93
CA LYS A 72 19.85 -1.03 21.84
C LYS A 72 18.96 -0.44 20.75
N ALA A 73 19.31 0.76 20.28
CA ALA A 73 18.57 1.46 19.24
C ALA A 73 18.47 0.62 17.94
N ASP A 74 19.47 -0.22 17.70
CA ASP A 74 19.62 -1.14 16.57
C ASP A 74 18.38 -2.05 16.38
N TYR A 75 17.65 -2.37 17.46
CA TYR A 75 16.46 -3.22 17.38
C TYR A 75 15.22 -2.54 16.77
N PHE A 76 15.24 -1.22 16.62
CA PHE A 76 14.15 -0.47 15.98
C PHE A 76 14.30 -0.38 14.46
N HIS A 77 15.48 -0.61 13.91
CA HIS A 77 15.73 -0.66 12.47
C HIS A 77 14.90 -1.74 11.74
N PRO A 78 14.90 -3.02 12.16
CA PRO A 78 14.14 -4.05 11.43
C PRO A 78 12.62 -3.85 11.55
N ILE A 79 12.19 -3.36 12.72
CA ILE A 79 11.08 -2.42 12.94
C ILE A 79 10.57 -1.59 11.75
N GLU A 80 11.19 -0.43 11.64
CA GLU A 80 10.89 0.64 10.72
C GLU A 80 10.97 0.15 9.28
N TYR A 81 12.07 -0.50 8.93
CA TYR A 81 12.31 -0.99 7.58
C TYR A 81 11.41 -2.17 7.20
N GLY A 82 10.85 -2.88 8.19
CA GLY A 82 9.78 -3.86 7.99
C GLY A 82 8.51 -3.24 7.44
N PHE A 83 8.04 -2.13 8.02
CA PHE A 83 6.89 -1.41 7.48
C PHE A 83 7.18 -0.80 6.11
N LEU A 84 8.39 -0.27 5.91
CA LEU A 84 8.80 0.22 4.59
C LEU A 84 8.77 -0.90 3.54
N GLY A 85 9.35 -2.07 3.85
CA GLY A 85 9.34 -3.24 2.97
C GLY A 85 7.92 -3.73 2.63
N PHE A 86 7.01 -3.68 3.62
CA PHE A 86 5.60 -3.98 3.40
C PHE A 86 4.95 -3.00 2.40
N PHE A 87 5.13 -1.69 2.59
CA PHE A 87 4.55 -0.67 1.71
C PHE A 87 5.15 -0.67 0.31
N LEU A 88 6.47 -0.89 0.19
CA LEU A 88 7.13 -1.08 -1.10
C LEU A 88 6.61 -2.33 -1.81
N GLY A 89 6.42 -3.43 -1.08
CA GLY A 89 5.80 -4.65 -1.59
C GLY A 89 4.42 -4.39 -2.20
N TRP A 90 3.59 -3.66 -1.47
CA TRP A 90 2.26 -3.23 -1.92
C TRP A 90 2.30 -2.30 -3.15
N ALA A 91 3.18 -1.30 -3.14
CA ALA A 91 3.31 -0.33 -4.23
C ALA A 91 3.77 -1.00 -5.53
N TRP A 92 4.83 -1.80 -5.48
CA TRP A 92 5.35 -2.50 -6.66
C TRP A 92 4.36 -3.53 -7.22
N ARG A 93 3.61 -4.21 -6.34
CA ARG A 93 2.56 -5.15 -6.73
C ARG A 93 1.38 -4.46 -7.42
N THR A 94 0.98 -3.30 -6.89
CA THR A 94 -0.17 -2.53 -7.38
C THR A 94 0.17 -1.81 -8.69
N GLY A 95 1.35 -1.21 -8.78
CA GLY A 95 1.80 -0.40 -9.91
C GLY A 95 2.14 -1.20 -11.16
N ARG A 96 2.79 -2.37 -11.04
CA ARG A 96 3.21 -3.18 -12.21
C ARG A 96 2.16 -4.16 -12.73
N ARG A 97 1.07 -4.42 -11.99
CA ARG A 97 0.08 -5.48 -12.29
C ARG A 97 0.71 -6.86 -12.62
N GLY A 98 1.93 -7.12 -12.16
CA GLY A 98 2.68 -8.34 -12.43
C GLY A 98 2.56 -9.39 -11.32
N SER A 99 3.11 -10.58 -11.56
CA SER A 99 3.23 -11.62 -10.54
C SER A 99 4.21 -11.20 -9.44
N MET A 100 4.00 -11.73 -8.23
CA MET A 100 4.94 -11.59 -7.11
C MET A 100 6.11 -12.57 -7.25
N GLY A 101 6.81 -12.50 -8.38
CA GLY A 101 7.98 -13.33 -8.69
C GLY A 101 9.31 -12.65 -8.34
N PRO A 102 10.45 -13.22 -8.77
CA PRO A 102 11.79 -12.70 -8.45
C PRO A 102 12.00 -11.23 -8.81
N ALA A 103 11.45 -10.77 -9.94
CA ALA A 103 11.56 -9.39 -10.36
C ALA A 103 10.83 -8.40 -9.41
N TRP A 104 9.70 -8.81 -8.82
CA TRP A 104 9.01 -8.00 -7.82
C TRP A 104 9.83 -7.93 -6.53
N ALA A 105 10.33 -9.08 -6.06
CA ALA A 105 11.17 -9.13 -4.85
C ALA A 105 12.45 -8.29 -5.01
N ALA A 106 13.14 -8.42 -6.15
CA ALA A 106 14.33 -7.64 -6.45
C ALA A 106 14.08 -6.13 -6.41
N LEU A 107 12.94 -5.66 -6.95
CA LEU A 107 12.60 -4.24 -6.90
C LEU A 107 12.35 -3.75 -5.48
N VAL A 108 11.61 -4.52 -4.67
CA VAL A 108 11.36 -4.17 -3.26
C VAL A 108 12.68 -4.08 -2.49
N LEU A 109 13.55 -5.09 -2.65
CA LEU A 109 14.85 -5.14 -1.99
C LEU A 109 15.76 -4.00 -2.45
N VAL A 110 15.92 -3.79 -3.75
CA VAL A 110 16.80 -2.74 -4.29
C VAL A 110 16.30 -1.36 -3.85
N SER A 111 15.00 -1.06 -3.99
CA SER A 111 14.47 0.24 -3.57
C SER A 111 14.59 0.47 -2.06
N GLY A 112 14.32 -0.55 -1.24
CA GLY A 112 14.45 -0.45 0.21
C GLY A 112 15.91 -0.30 0.67
N ILE A 113 16.84 -1.10 0.13
CA ILE A 113 18.26 -1.04 0.49
C ILE A 113 18.87 0.27 0.02
N LEU A 114 18.51 0.78 -1.16
CA LEU A 114 18.94 2.11 -1.60
C LEU A 114 18.46 3.21 -0.66
N PHE A 115 17.23 3.09 -0.15
CA PHE A 115 16.73 4.02 0.87
C PHE A 115 17.52 3.90 2.18
N GLY A 116 17.73 2.69 2.70
CA GLY A 116 18.54 2.49 3.93
C GLY A 116 19.96 3.01 3.80
N ALA A 117 20.63 2.73 2.67
CA ALA A 117 21.95 3.27 2.40
C ALA A 117 21.94 4.81 2.30
N SER A 118 20.88 5.40 1.74
CA SER A 118 20.72 6.86 1.71
C SER A 118 20.46 7.45 3.09
N ASP A 119 19.79 6.71 3.98
CA ASP A 119 19.53 7.15 5.35
C ASP A 119 20.80 7.10 6.21
N GLU A 120 21.59 6.03 6.12
CA GLU A 120 22.92 5.95 6.74
C GLU A 120 23.85 7.07 6.25
N TRP A 121 23.83 7.34 4.93
CA TRP A 121 24.58 8.46 4.38
C TRP A 121 24.08 9.81 4.90
N HIS A 122 22.77 10.00 5.05
CA HIS A 122 22.18 11.20 5.64
C HIS A 122 22.58 11.35 7.13
N GLN A 123 22.57 10.25 7.89
CA GLN A 123 22.97 10.25 9.31
C GLN A 123 24.43 10.68 9.50
N ALA A 124 25.31 10.44 8.52
CA ALA A 124 26.68 10.95 8.54
C ALA A 124 26.78 12.50 8.61
N PHE A 125 25.72 13.21 8.23
CA PHE A 125 25.62 14.67 8.34
C PHE A 125 24.90 15.14 9.61
N VAL A 126 24.38 14.22 10.43
CA VAL A 126 23.67 14.55 11.67
C VAL A 126 24.66 14.51 12.84
N PRO A 127 24.94 15.65 13.50
CA PRO A 127 25.88 15.68 14.62
C PRO A 127 25.48 14.72 15.74
N GLY A 128 26.42 13.87 16.17
CA GLY A 128 26.18 12.87 17.21
C GLY A 128 25.47 11.60 16.74
N ARG A 129 25.38 11.36 15.43
CA ARG A 129 25.08 10.04 14.84
C ARG A 129 26.36 9.43 14.27
N ASP A 130 26.42 8.11 14.29
CA ASP A 130 27.51 7.34 13.68
C ASP A 130 26.89 6.37 12.67
N PRO A 131 27.11 6.55 11.35
CA PRO A 131 26.58 5.64 10.35
C PRO A 131 27.21 4.25 10.49
N SER A 132 26.39 3.22 10.39
CA SER A 132 26.75 1.85 10.71
C SER A 132 26.34 0.88 9.61
N MET A 133 27.31 0.10 9.12
CA MET A 133 27.00 -1.02 8.21
C MET A 133 26.11 -2.08 8.85
N LEU A 134 26.12 -2.21 10.18
CA LEU A 134 25.24 -3.13 10.89
C LEU A 134 23.79 -2.63 10.85
N ASP A 135 23.56 -1.33 10.90
CA ASP A 135 22.21 -0.75 10.83
C ASP A 135 21.62 -1.00 9.44
N LEU A 136 22.41 -0.83 8.37
CA LEU A 136 22.00 -1.22 7.02
C LEU A 136 21.66 -2.72 6.90
N CYS A 137 22.32 -3.60 7.66
CA CYS A 137 21.99 -5.02 7.68
C CYS A 137 20.65 -5.28 8.41
N TRP A 138 20.39 -4.56 9.49
CA TRP A 138 19.10 -4.59 10.20
C TRP A 138 17.97 -4.04 9.34
N ASP A 139 18.22 -2.96 8.60
CA ASP A 139 17.30 -2.40 7.62
C ASP A 139 16.94 -3.42 6.55
N ALA A 140 17.95 -4.06 5.96
CA ALA A 140 17.77 -5.11 4.95
C ALA A 140 16.94 -6.29 5.49
N LEU A 141 17.21 -6.72 6.73
CA LEU A 141 16.41 -7.77 7.39
C LEU A 141 14.96 -7.32 7.55
N GLY A 142 14.73 -6.09 8.01
CA GLY A 142 13.40 -5.49 8.10
C GLY A 142 12.66 -5.55 6.77
N ILE A 143 13.28 -5.02 5.70
CA ILE A 143 12.69 -5.00 4.35
C ILE A 143 12.27 -6.41 3.91
N VAL A 144 13.13 -7.41 4.12
CA VAL A 144 12.84 -8.82 3.78
C VAL A 144 11.62 -9.33 4.56
N LEU A 145 11.57 -9.10 5.87
CA LEU A 145 10.45 -9.54 6.73
C LEU A 145 9.14 -8.86 6.32
N GLY A 146 9.16 -7.55 6.08
CA GLY A 146 8.00 -6.79 5.62
C GLY A 146 7.47 -7.23 4.27
N MET A 147 8.39 -7.43 3.32
CA MET A 147 8.09 -7.96 1.99
C MET A 147 7.47 -9.36 2.07
N ALA A 148 8.05 -10.25 2.87
CA ALA A 148 7.54 -11.61 3.07
C ALA A 148 6.15 -11.60 3.72
N PHE A 149 5.94 -10.73 4.71
CA PHE A 149 4.64 -10.57 5.37
C PHE A 149 3.56 -10.11 4.38
N TYR A 150 3.86 -9.12 3.53
CA TYR A 150 2.96 -8.69 2.47
C TYR A 150 2.64 -9.83 1.48
N HIS A 151 3.66 -10.59 1.07
CA HIS A 151 3.50 -11.73 0.17
C HIS A 151 2.59 -12.82 0.75
N MET A 152 2.77 -13.16 2.02
CA MET A 152 1.91 -14.12 2.72
C MET A 152 0.44 -13.68 2.73
N ILE A 153 0.19 -12.40 2.99
CA ILE A 153 -1.16 -11.82 2.99
C ILE A 153 -1.81 -11.93 1.61
N GLU A 154 -1.11 -11.55 0.53
CA GLU A 154 -1.64 -11.63 -0.85
C GLU A 154 -1.98 -13.07 -1.25
N ILE A 155 -1.12 -14.05 -0.92
CA ILE A 155 -1.39 -15.46 -1.21
C ILE A 155 -2.67 -15.93 -0.51
N ARG A 156 -2.84 -15.56 0.77
CA ARG A 156 -4.03 -15.94 1.56
C ARG A 156 -5.31 -15.32 0.98
N PHE A 157 -5.29 -14.04 0.62
CA PHE A 157 -6.44 -13.39 0.01
C PHE A 157 -6.74 -13.90 -1.41
N ARG A 158 -5.74 -14.29 -2.19
CA ARG A 158 -5.95 -14.87 -3.52
C ARG A 158 -6.59 -16.24 -3.45
N SER A 159 -6.21 -17.06 -2.46
CA SER A 159 -6.80 -18.38 -2.20
C SER A 159 -8.28 -18.30 -1.80
N GLN A 160 -8.66 -17.24 -1.08
CA GLN A 160 -10.04 -17.02 -0.62
C GLN A 160 -10.97 -16.40 -1.66
N ARG A 161 -10.47 -15.96 -2.83
CA ARG A 161 -11.35 -15.49 -3.90
C ARG A 161 -12.12 -16.70 -4.43
N PRO A 162 -13.47 -16.72 -4.33
CA PRO A 162 -14.26 -17.76 -4.96
C PRO A 162 -13.81 -17.85 -6.41
N ALA A 163 -13.50 -19.07 -6.88
CA ALA A 163 -13.29 -19.30 -8.30
C ALA A 163 -14.49 -18.63 -9.00
N ALA A 164 -14.22 -17.67 -9.89
CA ALA A 164 -15.28 -17.03 -10.63
C ALA A 164 -16.15 -18.17 -11.18
N ALA A 165 -17.44 -18.17 -10.82
CA ALA A 165 -18.37 -19.16 -11.34
C ALA A 165 -18.15 -19.17 -12.86
N PRO A 166 -17.93 -20.35 -13.47
CA PRO A 166 -17.63 -20.42 -14.89
C PRO A 166 -18.67 -19.56 -15.60
N GLU A 167 -18.22 -18.56 -16.36
CA GLU A 167 -19.11 -17.83 -17.24
C GLU A 167 -19.85 -18.92 -18.01
N GLN A 168 -21.17 -19.02 -17.77
CA GLN A 168 -22.01 -19.83 -18.62
C GLN A 168 -21.87 -19.20 -19.99
N GLY A 169 -21.02 -19.79 -20.82
CA GLY A 169 -20.82 -19.40 -22.20
C GLY A 169 -22.19 -19.30 -22.87
N PRO A 170 -22.34 -18.44 -23.90
CA PRO A 170 -23.64 -18.15 -24.48
C PRO A 170 -24.30 -19.47 -24.83
N HIS A 171 -25.47 -19.72 -24.25
CA HIS A 171 -26.30 -20.90 -24.52
C HIS A 171 -26.41 -21.08 -26.04
N GLN A 172 -25.58 -21.96 -26.61
CA GLN A 172 -25.80 -22.54 -27.92
C GLN A 172 -26.98 -23.49 -27.76
N GLY A 173 -28.17 -22.98 -28.01
CA GLY A 173 -29.39 -23.76 -27.87
C GLY A 173 -30.66 -22.92 -27.92
N MET A 174 -30.73 -21.92 -28.81
CA MET A 174 -32.03 -21.39 -29.22
C MET A 174 -32.33 -21.90 -30.63
N SER A 175 -32.99 -23.07 -30.66
CA SER A 175 -33.75 -23.53 -31.80
C SER A 175 -34.67 -22.42 -32.26
N VAL A 176 -34.44 -21.94 -33.47
CA VAL A 176 -35.36 -21.09 -34.23
C VAL A 176 -36.67 -21.86 -34.36
N ASN A 177 -37.73 -21.41 -33.69
CA ASN A 177 -39.15 -21.59 -34.04
C ASN A 177 -40.03 -21.43 -32.79
N ALA A 178 -40.55 -20.22 -32.57
CA ALA A 178 -41.87 -19.91 -31.98
C ALA A 178 -41.86 -18.46 -31.48
N CYS A 179 -41.93 -17.52 -32.40
CA CYS A 179 -42.41 -16.17 -32.09
C CYS A 179 -43.22 -15.66 -33.30
N SER A 180 -44.31 -16.36 -33.57
CA SER A 180 -45.47 -15.83 -34.27
C SER A 180 -46.64 -15.99 -33.31
N HIS A 181 -47.47 -14.95 -33.19
CA HIS A 181 -48.48 -14.71 -32.15
C HIS A 181 -47.92 -14.10 -30.87
N ILE A 182 -47.83 -12.76 -30.87
CA ILE A 182 -48.50 -11.83 -29.93
C ILE A 182 -48.06 -10.42 -30.36
N VAL A 183 -48.79 -9.83 -31.31
CA VAL A 183 -49.01 -8.37 -31.43
C VAL A 183 -50.33 -8.19 -32.18
N GLN A 184 -51.46 -8.22 -31.45
CA GLN A 184 -52.70 -7.58 -31.89
C GLN A 184 -52.98 -6.55 -30.81
N TYR A 185 -52.48 -5.32 -31.04
CA TYR A 185 -52.86 -4.15 -30.26
C TYR A 185 -53.98 -3.45 -31.01
N ASP A 186 -55.04 -3.18 -30.25
CA ASP A 186 -56.21 -2.38 -30.55
C ASP A 186 -55.92 -1.15 -31.41
N ALA A 187 -56.61 -1.02 -32.53
CA ALA A 187 -56.75 0.22 -33.27
C ALA A 187 -58.06 0.25 -34.09
N GLU A 188 -59.21 -0.03 -33.47
CA GLU A 188 -60.52 0.33 -34.05
C GLU A 188 -61.49 0.77 -32.93
N ALA A 189 -61.26 1.98 -32.41
CA ALA A 189 -62.24 2.69 -31.60
C ALA A 189 -62.06 4.20 -31.75
N ALA A 190 -62.42 4.75 -32.91
CA ALA A 190 -62.98 6.10 -33.05
C ALA A 190 -63.46 6.34 -34.48
N MET A 191 -64.71 6.82 -34.61
CA MET A 191 -65.29 7.52 -35.77
C MET A 191 -65.82 6.53 -36.85
N GLU A 192 -67.12 6.32 -37.05
CA GLU A 192 -68.17 7.32 -37.30
C GLU A 192 -69.58 6.86 -36.82
N LEU A 193 -70.42 7.84 -36.47
CA LEU A 193 -71.82 7.70 -36.04
C LEU A 193 -72.79 7.59 -37.24
N PRO A 194 -73.97 6.97 -37.06
CA PRO A 194 -75.02 6.94 -38.09
C PRO A 194 -75.96 8.16 -37.98
N VAL A 195 -76.30 8.77 -39.11
CA VAL A 195 -77.61 8.77 -39.82
C VAL A 195 -77.54 9.82 -40.94
#